data_AF-A0A1F6H1Z1-F1
#
_entry.id   AF-A0A1F6H1Z1-F1
#
_cell.length_a   1.000
_cell.length_b   1.000
_cell.length_c   1.000
_cell.angle_alpha   90.00
_cell.angle_beta   90.00
_cell.angle_gamma   90.00
#
_symmetry.space_group_name_H-M   'P 1'
#
loop_
_entity.id
_entity.type
_entity.pdbx_description
1 polymer ?
#
loop_
_entity_poly.entity_id
_entity_poly.type
_entity_poly.pdbx_seq_one_letter_code
_entity_poly.pdbx_strand_id
1 'polypeptide(L)'
;MKCQHKNCGNKEKVWLPHISREDEHGLKSHPYCIYCGAVKNISSDMPKKIGYYLNVLAVIRKDHRISEAQIRLIVNDLNNREDFEDPYWTTGFSQEKMFLESLKKFCNVPENIIKSRLHFG
;
A
#
# COMPACT_ATOMS: atom_id res chain seq x y z
N MET A 1 -15.94 -5.29 -8.02
CA MET A 1 -15.70 -4.95 -9.45
C MET A 1 -14.62 -3.87 -9.48
N LYS A 2 -13.46 -4.11 -10.10
CA LYS A 2 -12.37 -3.12 -10.15
C LYS A 2 -12.80 -1.91 -10.98
N CYS A 3 -12.85 -0.74 -10.38
CA CYS A 3 -13.22 0.50 -11.07
C CYS A 3 -12.07 0.97 -11.98
N GLN A 4 -12.36 1.32 -13.23
CA GLN A 4 -11.41 2.05 -14.07
C GLN A 4 -11.53 3.54 -13.78
N HIS A 5 -10.76 4.00 -12.79
CA HIS A 5 -10.96 5.34 -12.23
C HIS A 5 -10.80 6.46 -13.25
N LYS A 6 -11.72 7.43 -13.19
CA LYS A 6 -11.66 8.68 -13.96
C LYS A 6 -11.83 9.87 -13.01
N ASN A 7 -10.82 10.74 -12.97
CA ASN A 7 -10.85 11.96 -12.16
C ASN A 7 -12.01 12.87 -12.58
N CYS A 8 -12.64 13.50 -11.58
CA CYS A 8 -13.62 14.60 -11.73
C CYS A 8 -13.08 15.89 -12.37
N GLY A 9 -11.77 15.96 -12.68
CA GLY A 9 -11.15 17.13 -13.28
C GLY A 9 -10.89 18.25 -12.27
N ASN A 10 -10.88 19.51 -12.75
CA ASN A 10 -10.43 20.66 -11.96
C ASN A 10 -11.55 21.49 -11.32
N LYS A 11 -12.82 21.30 -11.73
CA LYS A 11 -13.94 22.14 -11.28
C LYS A 11 -14.72 21.55 -10.11
N GLU A 12 -14.66 20.24 -9.91
CA GLU A 12 -15.49 19.53 -8.94
C GLU A 12 -14.60 18.70 -8.01
N LYS A 13 -13.93 19.36 -7.06
CA LYS A 13 -13.06 18.68 -6.07
C LYS A 13 -13.64 18.79 -4.66
N VAL A 14 -13.30 17.83 -3.81
CA VAL A 14 -13.74 17.81 -2.41
C VAL A 14 -12.59 18.25 -1.52
N TRP A 15 -12.87 19.08 -0.51
CA TRP A 15 -11.90 19.45 0.51
C TRP A 15 -11.93 18.44 1.64
N LEU A 16 -10.80 17.78 1.89
CA LEU A 16 -10.66 16.77 2.95
C LEU A 16 -9.35 16.97 3.72
N PRO A 17 -9.23 16.40 4.93
CA PRO A 17 -7.96 16.32 5.64
C PRO A 17 -6.88 15.66 4.79
N HIS A 18 -5.73 16.33 4.72
CA HIS A 18 -4.54 15.83 4.05
C HIS A 18 -3.71 15.03 5.04
N ILE A 19 -3.89 13.72 5.02
CA ILE A 19 -3.22 12.79 5.92
C ILE A 19 -2.04 12.13 5.19
N SER A 20 -0.89 12.06 5.85
CA SER A 20 0.30 11.31 5.40
C SER A 20 0.85 10.49 6.54
N ARG A 21 0.93 9.16 6.38
CA ARG A 21 1.43 8.24 7.42
C ARG A 21 0.86 8.49 8.83
N GLU A 22 -0.43 8.85 8.91
CA GLU A 22 -1.20 9.22 10.13
C GLU A 22 -1.07 10.67 10.61
N ASP A 23 -0.16 11.46 10.04
CA ASP A 23 -0.02 12.88 10.35
C ASP A 23 -1.01 13.72 9.52
N GLU A 24 -1.76 14.61 10.18
CA GLU A 24 -2.67 15.55 9.53
C GLU A 24 -1.95 16.86 9.19
N HIS A 25 -2.05 17.28 7.93
CA HIS A 25 -1.41 18.49 7.41
C HIS A 25 -2.43 19.56 6.98
N GLY A 26 -3.58 19.60 7.64
CA GLY A 26 -4.71 20.49 7.32
C GLY A 26 -5.53 20.02 6.12
N LEU A 27 -6.30 20.90 5.50
CA LEU A 27 -7.19 20.56 4.39
C LEU A 27 -6.53 20.77 3.03
N LYS A 28 -6.76 19.85 2.09
CA LYS A 28 -6.42 20.02 0.66
C LYS A 28 -7.60 19.66 -0.22
N SER A 29 -7.50 20.03 -1.50
CA SER A 29 -8.48 19.72 -2.53
C SER A 29 -8.15 18.37 -3.20
N HIS A 30 -9.04 17.39 -3.04
CA HIS A 30 -8.87 16.03 -3.55
C HIS A 30 -9.77 15.76 -4.77
N PRO A 31 -9.23 15.20 -5.86
CA PRO A 31 -10.03 14.61 -6.92
C PRO A 31 -10.77 13.37 -6.39
N TYR A 32 -11.93 13.09 -6.96
CA TYR A 32 -12.63 11.82 -6.77
C TYR A 32 -12.93 11.16 -8.11
N CYS A 33 -13.23 9.87 -8.05
CA CYS A 33 -13.62 9.09 -9.21
C CYS A 33 -15.09 9.34 -9.55
N ILE A 34 -15.39 9.81 -10.76
CA ILE A 34 -16.78 10.09 -11.17
C ILE A 34 -17.67 8.84 -11.27
N TYR A 35 -17.07 7.64 -11.29
CA TYR A 35 -17.80 6.38 -11.43
C TYR A 35 -18.12 5.71 -10.09
N CYS A 36 -17.20 5.76 -9.12
CA CYS A 36 -17.37 5.07 -7.83
C CYS A 36 -17.33 5.99 -6.61
N GLY A 37 -17.08 7.28 -6.79
CA GLY A 37 -16.99 8.25 -5.70
C GLY A 37 -15.72 8.17 -4.84
N ALA A 38 -14.86 7.17 -5.06
CA ALA A 38 -13.61 7.02 -4.32
C ALA A 38 -12.73 8.27 -4.44
N VAL A 39 -12.10 8.68 -3.35
CA VAL A 39 -11.29 9.91 -3.31
C VAL A 39 -9.83 9.56 -3.53
N LYS A 40 -9.20 10.24 -4.48
CA LYS A 40 -7.81 9.98 -4.83
C LYS A 40 -6.88 10.38 -3.69
N ASN A 41 -5.91 9.52 -3.38
CA ASN A 41 -4.77 9.90 -2.56
C ASN A 41 -3.90 10.91 -3.34
N ILE A 42 -3.67 12.08 -2.74
CA ILE A 42 -2.84 13.17 -3.29
C ILE A 42 -1.57 13.40 -2.48
N SER A 43 -1.32 12.57 -1.46
CA SER A 43 -0.08 12.61 -0.68
C SER A 43 1.09 12.05 -1.49
N SER A 44 2.31 12.28 -1.00
CA SER A 44 3.50 11.60 -1.49
C SER A 44 3.54 10.11 -1.12
N ASP A 45 2.70 9.69 -0.17
CA ASP A 45 2.55 8.30 0.30
C ASP A 45 1.70 7.47 -0.66
N MET A 46 2.21 7.30 -1.89
CA MET A 46 1.54 6.58 -2.96
C MET A 46 1.80 5.07 -2.87
N PRO A 47 0.80 4.24 -3.19
CA PRO A 47 0.99 2.80 -3.24
C PRO A 47 2.03 2.39 -4.30
N LYS A 48 2.79 1.35 -3.99
CA LYS A 48 3.76 0.70 -4.85
C LYS A 48 3.16 -0.56 -5.48
N LYS A 49 3.71 -0.99 -6.62
CA LYS A 49 3.36 -2.29 -7.20
C LYS A 49 3.83 -3.43 -6.29
N ILE A 50 3.18 -4.58 -6.37
CA ILE A 50 3.53 -5.80 -5.62
C ILE A 50 4.99 -6.21 -5.83
N GLY A 51 5.54 -5.94 -7.02
CA GLY A 51 6.96 -6.17 -7.32
C GLY A 51 7.93 -5.46 -6.36
N TYR A 52 7.56 -4.29 -5.83
CA TYR A 52 8.32 -3.61 -4.78
C TYR A 52 8.44 -4.49 -3.52
N TYR A 53 7.31 -5.01 -3.04
CA TYR A 53 7.25 -5.86 -1.85
C TYR A 53 7.92 -7.22 -2.07
N LEU A 54 7.87 -7.76 -3.30
CA LEU A 54 8.64 -8.95 -3.67
C LEU A 54 10.16 -8.72 -3.57
N ASN A 55 10.64 -7.55 -4.00
CA ASN A 55 12.05 -7.20 -3.86
C ASN A 55 12.45 -7.07 -2.39
N VAL A 56 11.62 -6.43 -1.56
CA VAL A 56 11.82 -6.35 -0.11
C VAL A 56 11.88 -7.76 0.50
N LEU A 57 10.97 -8.65 0.11
CA LEU A 57 10.95 -10.04 0.58
C LEU A 57 12.22 -10.81 0.17
N ALA A 58 12.70 -10.61 -1.06
CA ALA A 58 13.94 -11.20 -1.55
C ALA A 58 15.17 -10.73 -0.76
N VAL A 59 15.20 -9.46 -0.32
CA VAL A 59 16.24 -8.93 0.56
C VAL A 59 16.16 -9.56 1.96
N ILE A 60 14.97 -9.60 2.58
CA ILE A 60 14.78 -10.19 3.91
C ILE A 60 15.19 -11.68 3.92
N ARG A 61 14.87 -12.41 2.84
CA ARG A 61 15.24 -13.82 2.69
C ARG A 61 16.75 -14.08 2.74
N LYS A 62 17.60 -13.10 2.40
CA LYS A 62 19.06 -13.27 2.49
C LYS A 62 19.51 -13.49 3.93
N ASP A 63 18.84 -12.83 4.88
CA ASP A 63 19.21 -12.81 6.30
C ASP A 63 18.30 -13.72 7.15
N HIS A 64 17.15 -14.15 6.60
CA HIS A 64 16.14 -14.93 7.31
C HIS A 64 15.68 -16.16 6.52
N ARG A 65 15.46 -17.27 7.24
CA ARG A 65 14.89 -18.49 6.68
C ARG A 65 13.42 -18.30 6.31
N ILE A 66 13.19 -17.86 5.07
CA ILE A 66 11.87 -17.83 4.44
C ILE A 66 11.86 -18.86 3.32
N SER A 67 10.98 -19.87 3.46
CA SER A 67 10.79 -20.92 2.46
C SER A 67 10.01 -20.42 1.24
N GLU A 68 10.17 -21.10 0.11
CA GLU A 68 9.36 -20.85 -1.10
C GLU A 68 7.85 -20.94 -0.84
N ALA A 69 7.43 -21.86 0.04
CA ALA A 69 6.03 -22.00 0.42
C ALA A 69 5.51 -20.75 1.14
N GLN A 70 6.29 -20.20 2.10
CA GLN A 70 5.94 -18.95 2.79
C GLN A 70 5.88 -17.77 1.83
N ILE A 71 6.81 -17.67 0.88
CA ILE A 71 6.78 -16.63 -0.16
C ILE A 71 5.48 -16.72 -0.95
N ARG A 72 5.12 -17.90 -1.44
CA ARG A 72 3.87 -18.09 -2.21
C ARG A 72 2.63 -17.73 -1.39
N LEU A 73 2.60 -18.08 -0.10
CA LEU A 73 1.50 -17.72 0.79
C LEU A 73 1.39 -16.20 0.99
N ILE A 74 2.51 -15.51 1.20
CA ILE A 74 2.54 -14.05 1.31
C ILE A 74 2.04 -13.39 0.02
N VAL A 75 2.55 -13.83 -1.14
CA VAL A 75 2.15 -13.27 -2.44
C VAL A 75 0.68 -13.49 -2.72
N ASN A 76 0.17 -14.67 -2.39
CA ASN A 76 -1.25 -14.96 -2.53
C ASN A 76 -2.10 -14.11 -1.58
N ASP A 77 -1.68 -13.93 -0.33
CA ASP A 77 -2.38 -13.09 0.65
C ASP A 77 -2.46 -11.62 0.17
N LEU A 78 -1.35 -11.06 -0.34
CA LEU A 78 -1.32 -9.69 -0.87
C LEU A 78 -2.16 -9.52 -2.13
N ASN A 79 -2.09 -10.48 -3.07
CA ASN A 79 -2.89 -10.42 -4.31
C ASN A 79 -4.39 -10.53 -4.06
N ASN A 80 -4.79 -11.21 -2.98
CA ASN A 80 -6.19 -11.35 -2.60
C ASN A 80 -6.72 -10.16 -1.79
N ARG A 81 -5.88 -9.21 -1.39
CA ARG A 81 -6.35 -7.95 -0.81
C ARG A 81 -6.91 -7.07 -1.93
N GLU A 82 -8.22 -6.86 -1.89
CA GLU A 82 -8.85 -5.87 -2.76
C GLU A 82 -8.14 -4.53 -2.59
N ASP A 83 -7.94 -3.87 -3.72
CA ASP A 83 -7.38 -2.52 -3.79
C ASP A 83 -5.93 -2.34 -3.30
N PHE A 84 -5.15 -3.42 -3.13
CA PHE A 84 -3.76 -3.33 -2.68
C PHE A 84 -2.96 -2.29 -3.47
N GLU A 85 -3.07 -2.23 -4.80
CA GLU A 85 -2.34 -1.27 -5.64
C GLU A 85 -3.17 -0.05 -6.07
N ASP A 86 -4.41 0.11 -5.60
CA ASP A 86 -5.33 1.14 -6.09
C ASP A 86 -5.09 2.50 -5.38
N PRO A 87 -4.62 3.55 -6.11
CA PRO A 87 -4.33 4.85 -5.51
C PRO A 87 -5.56 5.65 -5.06
N TYR A 88 -6.78 5.18 -5.30
CA TYR A 88 -8.01 5.78 -4.75
C TYR A 88 -8.47 5.15 -3.45
N TRP A 89 -8.00 3.95 -3.14
CA TRP A 89 -8.46 3.17 -1.99
C TRP A 89 -7.33 2.85 -1.01
N THR A 90 -6.07 2.98 -1.43
CA THR A 90 -4.92 2.66 -0.61
C THR A 90 -3.84 3.75 -0.59
N THR A 91 -3.01 3.72 0.43
CA THR A 91 -1.81 4.54 0.58
C THR A 91 -0.58 3.63 0.69
N GLY A 92 0.62 4.18 0.45
CA GLY A 92 1.86 3.42 0.63
C GLY A 92 1.99 2.88 2.06
N PHE A 93 1.66 3.68 3.06
CA PHE A 93 1.63 3.28 4.46
C PHE A 93 0.61 2.19 4.76
N SER A 94 -0.59 2.26 4.17
CA SER A 94 -1.59 1.20 4.29
C SER A 94 -1.06 -0.12 3.71
N GLN A 95 -0.44 -0.09 2.53
CA GLN A 95 0.20 -1.27 1.95
C GLN A 95 1.36 -1.80 2.82
N GLU A 96 2.18 -0.94 3.43
CA GLU A 96 3.23 -1.35 4.37
C GLU A 96 2.63 -2.14 5.54
N LYS A 97 1.51 -1.67 6.12
CA LYS A 97 0.79 -2.40 7.17
C LYS A 97 0.28 -3.75 6.69
N MET A 98 -0.36 -3.79 5.52
CA MET A 98 -0.84 -5.04 4.92
C MET A 98 0.31 -6.04 4.70
N PHE A 99 1.46 -5.56 4.22
CA PHE A 99 2.66 -6.37 4.02
C PHE A 99 3.23 -6.92 5.34
N LEU A 100 3.30 -6.08 6.37
CA LEU A 100 3.73 -6.48 7.71
C LEU A 100 2.80 -7.54 8.30
N GLU A 101 1.49 -7.39 8.14
CA GLU A 101 0.50 -8.38 8.58
C GLU A 101 0.69 -9.73 7.87
N SER A 102 0.84 -9.73 6.55
CA SER A 102 1.09 -10.97 5.78
C SER A 102 2.39 -11.64 6.21
N LEU A 103 3.45 -10.86 6.45
CA LEU A 103 4.72 -11.41 6.95
C LEU A 103 4.58 -12.01 8.34
N LYS A 104 3.91 -11.33 9.28
CA LYS A 104 3.68 -11.87 10.64
C LYS A 104 2.86 -13.16 10.63
N LYS A 105 1.94 -13.29 9.68
CA LYS A 105 1.08 -14.47 9.53
C LYS A 105 1.84 -15.72 9.08
N PHE A 106 2.84 -15.56 8.21
CA PHE A 106 3.54 -16.70 7.59
C PHE A 106 5.00 -16.85 8.00
N CYS A 107 5.62 -15.83 8.60
CA CYS A 107 7.04 -15.80 8.93
C CYS A 107 7.25 -15.35 10.38
N ASN A 108 8.30 -15.89 11.01
CA ASN A 108 8.77 -15.43 12.32
C ASN A 108 9.93 -14.44 12.14
N VAL A 109 9.66 -13.31 11.46
CA VAL A 109 10.65 -12.23 11.26
C VAL A 109 10.29 -11.05 12.16
N PRO A 110 11.24 -10.55 12.97
CA PRO A 110 11.01 -9.37 13.81
C PRO A 110 10.58 -8.14 12.99
N GLU A 111 9.57 -7.41 13.48
CA GLU A 111 8.99 -6.27 12.78
C GLU A 111 10.00 -5.16 12.47
N ASN A 112 10.93 -4.91 13.38
CA ASN A 112 12.00 -3.91 13.20
C ASN A 112 12.89 -4.23 12.00
N ILE A 113 13.16 -5.50 11.73
CA ILE A 113 13.93 -5.90 10.54
C ILE A 113 13.13 -5.59 9.28
N ILE A 114 11.84 -5.94 9.24
CA ILE A 114 10.99 -5.68 8.08
C ILE A 114 10.90 -4.18 7.80
N LYS A 115 10.64 -3.36 8.83
CA LYS A 115 10.57 -1.90 8.72
C LYS A 115 11.87 -1.29 8.20
N SER A 116 13.03 -1.76 8.65
CA SER A 116 14.32 -1.28 8.15
C SER A 116 14.56 -1.52 6.65
N ARG A 117 13.84 -2.47 6.04
CA ARG A 117 13.94 -2.79 4.61
C ARG A 117 12.87 -2.10 3.76
N LEU A 118 11.82 -1.54 4.36
CA LEU A 118 10.73 -0.84 3.65
C LEU A 118 11.09 0.58 3.20
N HIS A 119 12.20 1.14 3.67
CA HIS A 119 12.71 2.47 3.31
C HIS A 119 13.88 2.44 2.30
N PHE A 120 14.27 1.26 1.82
CA PHE A 120 15.24 1.12 0.72
C PHE A 120 14.50 1.16 -0.62
N GLY A 121 14.25 2.38 -1.12
CA GLY A 121 13.61 2.60 -2.42
C GLY A 121 13.57 4.06 -2.82
#